data_AF-A0A2V6TKZ2-F1
#
_entry.id   AF-A0A2V6TKZ2-F1
#
_cell.length_a   1.000
_cell.length_b   1.000
_cell.length_c   1.000
_cell.angle_alpha   90.00
_cell.angle_beta   90.00
_cell.angle_gamma   90.00
#
_symmetry.space_group_name_H-M   'P 1'
#
loop_
_entity.id
_entity.type
_entity.pdbx_description
1 polymer ?
#
loop_
_entity_poly.entity_id
_entity_poly.type
_entity_poly.pdbx_seq_one_letter_code
_entity_poly.pdbx_strand_id
1 'polypeptide(L)'
;MLSSWGVKFDGFDVEAEPARKRDLEPFGIPRVPATIVGDRVVHGWNPKALAELVGARYEERTQLAPAELARRLDAVLVATQRAIRQVPREQLGMKAPGRDRTVRQLGFHVFRVSASFVDTREQGHLSEHWFEESPPVEMADGEAIAQHGETVRRRVAAYWSARPGTPPSTCARSTGSSIAWACRRSRLWPTPSSTGSPCRSKSGREPAVF
;
A
#
# COMPACT_ATOMS: atom_id res chain seq x y z
N MET A 1 -9.19 -6.58 -14.29
CA MET A 1 -8.24 -7.68 -14.00
C MET A 1 -8.95 -9.04 -14.04
N LEU A 2 -10.00 -9.28 -13.25
CA LEU A 2 -10.74 -10.55 -13.31
C LEU A 2 -11.38 -10.79 -14.68
N SER A 3 -12.03 -9.78 -15.27
CA SER A 3 -12.59 -9.89 -16.63
C SER A 3 -11.54 -10.18 -17.70
N SER A 4 -10.32 -9.63 -17.58
CA SER A 4 -9.23 -9.92 -18.52
C SER A 4 -8.68 -11.34 -18.39
N TRP A 5 -9.00 -12.05 -17.31
CA TRP A 5 -8.74 -13.48 -17.13
C TRP A 5 -9.95 -14.35 -17.49
N GLY A 6 -11.01 -13.78 -18.06
CA GLY A 6 -12.23 -14.50 -18.40
C GLY A 6 -13.09 -14.89 -17.20
N VAL A 7 -12.78 -14.40 -15.99
CA VAL A 7 -13.52 -14.71 -14.77
C VAL A 7 -14.77 -13.84 -14.70
N LYS A 8 -15.94 -14.47 -14.64
CA LYS A 8 -17.20 -13.81 -14.29
C LYS A 8 -17.25 -13.61 -12.77
N PHE A 9 -17.65 -12.43 -12.33
CA PHE A 9 -17.75 -12.09 -10.92
C PHE A 9 -18.88 -11.10 -10.69
N ASP A 10 -19.46 -11.15 -9.50
CA ASP A 10 -20.40 -10.14 -9.02
C ASP A 10 -19.65 -9.16 -8.11
N GLY A 11 -19.45 -7.95 -8.60
CA GLY A 11 -18.83 -6.87 -7.84
C GLY A 11 -19.90 -6.02 -7.16
N PHE A 12 -19.66 -5.64 -5.90
CA PHE A 12 -20.47 -4.66 -5.21
C PHE A 12 -19.60 -3.67 -4.45
N ASP A 13 -20.09 -2.44 -4.33
CA ASP A 13 -19.40 -1.36 -3.64
C ASP A 13 -20.01 -1.16 -2.25
N VAL A 14 -19.25 -1.47 -1.20
CA VAL A 14 -19.69 -1.31 0.18
C VAL A 14 -19.83 0.16 0.62
N GLU A 15 -19.26 1.11 -0.12
CA GLU A 15 -19.53 2.54 0.10
C GLU A 15 -20.91 2.91 -0.45
N ALA A 16 -21.27 2.38 -1.63
CA ALA A 16 -22.58 2.63 -2.24
C ALA A 16 -23.71 1.81 -1.58
N GLU A 17 -23.41 0.60 -1.09
CA GLU A 17 -24.35 -0.32 -0.47
C GLU A 17 -23.87 -0.77 0.93
N PRO A 18 -23.92 0.11 1.96
CA PRO A 18 -23.35 -0.18 3.28
C PRO A 18 -23.93 -1.42 3.96
N ALA A 19 -25.21 -1.74 3.70
CA ALA A 19 -25.88 -2.92 4.25
C ALA A 19 -25.20 -4.24 3.83
N ARG A 20 -24.48 -4.26 2.70
CA ARG A 20 -23.77 -5.44 2.21
C ARG A 20 -22.46 -5.72 2.93
N LYS A 21 -22.02 -4.84 3.85
CA LYS A 21 -20.90 -5.16 4.76
C LYS A 21 -21.16 -6.42 5.59
N ARG A 22 -22.42 -6.71 5.91
CA ARG A 22 -22.82 -7.95 6.61
C ARG A 22 -22.43 -9.21 5.84
N ASP A 23 -22.38 -9.15 4.51
CA ASP A 23 -22.00 -10.28 3.65
C ASP A 23 -20.52 -10.65 3.84
N LEU A 24 -19.72 -9.75 4.43
CA LEU A 24 -18.29 -9.94 4.73
C LEU A 24 -18.03 -10.50 6.13
N GLU A 25 -19.00 -10.40 7.05
CA GLU A 25 -18.86 -10.82 8.46
C GLU A 25 -18.54 -12.32 8.61
N PRO A 26 -19.19 -13.25 7.88
CA PRO A 26 -18.89 -14.69 8.00
C PRO A 26 -17.43 -15.03 7.64
N PHE A 27 -16.78 -14.17 6.87
CA PHE A 27 -15.43 -14.34 6.38
C PHE A 27 -14.38 -13.63 7.25
N GLY A 28 -14.81 -12.94 8.31
CA GLY A 28 -13.94 -12.20 9.21
C GLY A 28 -13.14 -11.12 8.50
N ILE A 29 -13.67 -10.56 7.41
CA ILE A 29 -12.99 -9.54 6.59
C ILE A 29 -13.19 -8.17 7.27
N PRO A 30 -12.13 -7.55 7.81
CA PRO A 30 -12.27 -6.28 8.51
C PRO A 30 -12.41 -5.09 7.55
N ARG A 31 -11.96 -5.22 6.30
CA ARG A 31 -11.94 -4.13 5.33
C ARG A 31 -12.03 -4.60 3.88
N VAL A 32 -12.36 -3.68 2.99
CA VAL A 32 -12.31 -3.87 1.54
C VAL A 32 -11.04 -3.21 0.97
N PRO A 33 -10.54 -3.61 -0.21
CA PRO A 33 -11.10 -4.63 -1.11
C PRO A 33 -10.85 -6.07 -0.65
N ALA A 34 -11.80 -6.95 -0.93
CA ALA A 34 -11.68 -8.39 -0.74
C ALA A 34 -12.29 -9.14 -1.93
N THR A 35 -11.79 -10.34 -2.22
CA THR A 35 -12.38 -11.26 -3.19
C THR A 35 -12.67 -12.58 -2.49
N ILE A 36 -13.88 -13.10 -2.70
CA ILE A 36 -14.39 -14.30 -2.03
C ILE A 36 -14.79 -15.32 -3.10
N VAL A 37 -14.33 -16.55 -2.97
CA VAL A 37 -14.70 -17.69 -3.83
C VAL A 37 -15.02 -18.88 -2.94
N GLY A 38 -16.31 -19.19 -2.77
CA GLY A 38 -16.76 -20.19 -1.80
C GLY A 38 -16.41 -19.76 -0.39
N ASP A 39 -15.59 -20.54 0.29
CA ASP A 39 -15.06 -20.31 1.64
C ASP A 39 -13.68 -19.61 1.65
N ARG A 40 -13.07 -19.39 0.47
CA ARG A 40 -11.73 -18.81 0.34
C ARG A 40 -11.76 -17.31 0.10
N VAL A 41 -10.82 -16.60 0.72
CA VAL A 41 -10.76 -15.13 0.70
C VAL A 41 -9.37 -14.63 0.37
N VAL A 42 -9.29 -13.62 -0.48
CA VAL A 42 -8.10 -12.79 -0.68
C VAL A 42 -8.44 -11.36 -0.28
N HIS A 43 -7.69 -10.81 0.68
CA HIS A 43 -7.85 -9.45 1.17
C HIS A 43 -6.76 -8.52 0.63
N GLY A 44 -7.14 -7.29 0.29
CA GLY A 44 -6.25 -6.26 -0.23
C GLY A 44 -5.75 -6.53 -1.65
N TRP A 45 -4.69 -5.83 -2.03
CA TRP A 45 -4.08 -6.00 -3.35
C TRP A 45 -2.98 -7.07 -3.31
N ASN A 46 -3.32 -8.29 -3.72
CA ASN A 46 -2.37 -9.37 -3.94
C ASN A 46 -2.72 -10.14 -5.24
N PRO A 47 -2.19 -9.70 -6.39
CA PRO A 47 -2.45 -10.31 -7.70
C PRO A 47 -2.16 -11.81 -7.78
N LYS A 48 -1.10 -12.27 -7.08
CA LYS A 48 -0.70 -13.68 -7.08
C LYS A 48 -1.71 -14.52 -6.31
N ALA A 49 -2.01 -14.14 -5.07
CA ALA A 49 -3.02 -14.84 -4.27
C ALA A 49 -4.40 -14.78 -4.94
N LEU A 50 -4.73 -13.67 -5.60
CA LEU A 50 -5.96 -13.53 -6.36
C LEU A 50 -6.00 -14.50 -7.55
N ALA A 51 -4.91 -14.65 -8.29
CA ALA A 51 -4.81 -15.59 -9.40
C ALA A 51 -4.93 -17.05 -8.93
N GLU A 52 -4.26 -17.39 -7.82
CA GLU A 52 -4.36 -18.71 -7.17
C GLU A 52 -5.81 -19.00 -6.70
N LEU A 53 -6.50 -17.98 -6.17
CA LEU A 53 -7.89 -18.09 -5.73
C LEU A 53 -8.82 -18.46 -6.90
N VAL A 54 -8.66 -17.79 -8.05
CA VAL A 54 -9.53 -17.98 -9.22
C VAL A 54 -9.01 -18.98 -10.25
N GLY A 55 -7.86 -19.62 -10.00
CA GLY A 55 -7.24 -20.57 -10.93
C GLY A 55 -6.71 -19.94 -12.22
N ALA A 56 -6.40 -18.64 -12.23
CA ALA A 56 -5.88 -17.95 -13.40
C ALA A 56 -4.35 -18.11 -13.51
N ARG A 57 -3.86 -18.21 -14.74
CA ARG A 57 -2.41 -18.11 -15.01
C ARG A 57 -1.96 -16.69 -14.72
N TYR A 58 -1.04 -16.53 -13.79
CA TYR A 58 -0.42 -15.24 -13.46
C TYR A 58 1.08 -15.32 -13.57
N GLU A 59 1.63 -14.51 -14.45
CA GLU A 59 3.07 -14.35 -14.60
C GLU A 59 3.52 -13.18 -13.72
N GLU A 60 4.38 -13.49 -12.75
CA GLU A 60 4.90 -12.50 -11.83
C GLU A 60 5.76 -11.50 -12.61
N ARG A 61 5.35 -10.22 -12.58
CA ARG A 61 6.08 -9.17 -13.27
C ARG A 61 7.41 -8.93 -12.56
N THR A 62 8.45 -8.68 -13.35
CA THR A 62 9.75 -8.24 -12.85
C THR A 62 9.56 -7.02 -11.94
N GLN A 63 9.98 -7.15 -10.70
CA GLN A 63 9.92 -6.06 -9.74
C GLN A 63 10.93 -4.98 -10.14
N LEU A 64 10.48 -3.73 -10.10
CA LEU A 64 11.35 -2.59 -10.33
C LEU A 64 12.35 -2.48 -9.18
N ALA A 65 13.58 -2.06 -9.49
CA ALA A 65 14.57 -1.76 -8.47
C ALA A 65 14.05 -0.67 -7.52
N PRO A 66 14.42 -0.68 -6.22
CA PRO A 66 13.93 0.31 -5.25
C PRO A 66 14.15 1.77 -5.68
N ALA A 67 15.29 2.08 -6.29
CA ALA A 67 15.58 3.42 -6.81
C ALA A 67 14.62 3.84 -7.94
N GLU A 68 14.24 2.91 -8.81
CA GLU A 68 13.29 3.18 -9.90
C GLU A 68 11.87 3.34 -9.36
N LEU A 69 11.49 2.57 -8.33
CA LEU A 69 10.21 2.77 -7.62
C LEU A 69 10.14 4.15 -6.97
N ALA A 70 11.20 4.57 -6.27
CA ALA A 70 11.30 5.88 -5.66
C ALA A 70 11.16 7.01 -6.69
N ARG A 71 11.86 6.89 -7.83
CA ARG A 71 11.79 7.86 -8.93
C ARG A 71 10.37 7.97 -9.53
N ARG A 72 9.70 6.83 -9.74
CA ARG A 72 8.32 6.83 -10.26
C ARG A 72 7.32 7.38 -9.26
N LEU A 73 7.49 7.05 -7.98
CA LEU A 73 6.66 7.62 -6.92
C LEU A 73 6.81 9.15 -6.90
N ASP A 74 8.03 9.68 -6.94
CA ASP A 74 8.25 11.12 -6.98
C ASP A 74 7.56 11.79 -8.17
N ALA A 75 7.61 11.19 -9.36
CA ALA A 75 6.91 11.69 -10.54
C ALA A 75 5.38 11.77 -10.34
N VAL A 76 4.77 10.76 -9.67
CA VAL A 76 3.35 10.79 -9.30
C VAL A 76 3.05 11.92 -8.32
N LEU A 77 3.92 12.13 -7.33
CA LEU A 77 3.75 13.19 -6.34
C LEU A 77 3.89 14.59 -6.96
N VAL A 78 4.85 14.80 -7.86
CA VAL A 78 4.97 16.03 -8.67
C VAL A 78 3.72 16.28 -9.49
N ALA A 79 3.22 15.26 -10.19
CA ALA A 79 2.01 15.38 -11.00
C ALA A 79 0.80 15.73 -10.13
N THR A 80 0.69 15.13 -8.94
CA THR A 80 -0.37 15.43 -7.97
C THR A 80 -0.29 16.87 -7.47
N GLN A 81 0.92 17.36 -7.14
CA GLN A 81 1.12 18.77 -6.75
C GLN A 81 0.72 19.74 -7.87
N ARG A 82 1.02 19.40 -9.13
CA ARG A 82 0.61 20.22 -10.29
C ARG A 82 -0.90 20.18 -10.49
N ALA A 83 -1.52 19.01 -10.39
CA ALA A 83 -2.95 18.84 -10.60
C ALA A 83 -3.76 19.57 -9.53
N ILE A 84 -3.40 19.43 -8.25
CA ILE A 84 -4.18 20.00 -7.16
C ILE A 84 -4.14 21.54 -7.13
N ARG A 85 -3.04 22.16 -7.60
CA ARG A 85 -2.94 23.62 -7.77
C ARG A 85 -3.87 24.17 -8.86
N GLN A 86 -4.27 23.35 -9.82
CA GLN A 86 -5.18 23.77 -10.89
C GLN A 86 -6.66 23.68 -10.47
N VAL A 87 -6.96 23.06 -9.32
CA VAL A 87 -8.33 22.94 -8.82
C VAL A 87 -8.72 24.21 -8.09
N PRO A 88 -9.78 24.93 -8.52
CA PRO A 88 -10.27 26.10 -7.80
C PRO A 88 -10.70 25.73 -6.37
N ARG A 89 -10.56 26.66 -5.42
CA ARG A 89 -10.84 26.40 -4.00
C ARG A 89 -12.28 25.92 -3.77
N GLU A 90 -13.23 26.53 -4.46
CA GLU A 90 -14.65 26.19 -4.44
C GLU A 90 -14.94 24.77 -4.97
N GLN A 91 -14.05 24.22 -5.80
CA GLN A 91 -14.17 22.89 -6.37
C GLN A 91 -13.50 21.80 -5.52
N LEU A 92 -12.69 22.16 -4.51
CA LEU A 92 -12.03 21.18 -3.64
C LEU A 92 -13.02 20.36 -2.81
N GLY A 93 -14.22 20.88 -2.55
CA GLY A 93 -15.31 20.17 -1.87
C GLY A 93 -16.07 19.19 -2.76
N MET A 94 -15.85 19.18 -4.08
CA MET A 94 -16.57 18.29 -4.99
C MET A 94 -16.28 16.83 -4.68
N LYS A 95 -17.29 15.98 -4.87
CA LYS A 95 -17.21 14.53 -4.75
C LYS A 95 -17.54 13.89 -6.10
N ALA A 96 -16.82 12.84 -6.46
CA ALA A 96 -17.16 12.05 -7.63
C ALA A 96 -18.42 11.20 -7.35
N PRO A 97 -19.28 10.92 -8.35
CA PRO A 97 -20.41 10.02 -8.18
C PRO A 97 -19.97 8.67 -7.62
N GLY A 98 -20.69 8.18 -6.61
CA GLY A 98 -20.37 6.91 -5.92
C GLY A 98 -19.15 6.95 -5.00
N ARG A 99 -18.60 8.14 -4.68
CA ARG A 99 -17.45 8.28 -3.77
C ARG A 99 -17.72 9.31 -2.69
N ASP A 100 -17.58 8.91 -1.42
CA ASP A 100 -17.72 9.82 -0.29
C ASP A 100 -16.39 10.50 0.08
N ARG A 101 -15.62 10.92 -0.92
CA ARG A 101 -14.34 11.59 -0.75
C ARG A 101 -14.28 12.84 -1.61
N THR A 102 -13.94 13.96 -0.97
CA THR A 102 -13.76 15.24 -1.65
C THR A 102 -12.43 15.29 -2.43
N VAL A 103 -12.34 16.14 -3.44
CA VAL A 103 -11.07 16.39 -4.16
C VAL A 103 -9.96 16.83 -3.18
N ARG A 104 -10.30 17.64 -2.17
CA ARG A 104 -9.40 18.03 -1.07
C ARG A 104 -8.82 16.83 -0.35
N GLN A 105 -9.69 15.93 0.10
CA GLN A 105 -9.29 14.71 0.80
C GLN A 105 -8.47 13.79 -0.11
N LEU A 106 -8.83 13.67 -1.39
CA LEU A 106 -8.09 12.86 -2.34
C LEU A 106 -6.67 13.38 -2.56
N GLY A 107 -6.52 14.69 -2.80
CA GLY A 107 -5.21 15.33 -2.99
C GLY A 107 -4.29 15.12 -1.77
N PHE A 108 -4.82 15.33 -0.57
CA PHE A 108 -4.11 15.05 0.68
C PHE A 108 -3.73 13.57 0.82
N HIS A 109 -4.68 12.67 0.56
CA HIS A 109 -4.52 11.23 0.78
C HIS A 109 -3.40 10.62 -0.06
N VAL A 110 -3.19 11.09 -1.30
CA VAL A 110 -2.08 10.62 -2.15
C VAL A 110 -0.71 10.86 -1.49
N PHE A 111 -0.52 12.04 -0.88
CA PHE A 111 0.70 12.34 -0.12
C PHE A 111 0.75 11.55 1.19
N ARG A 112 -0.37 11.46 1.91
CA ARG A 112 -0.41 10.74 3.20
C ARG A 112 -0.05 9.26 3.07
N VAL A 113 -0.57 8.57 2.06
CA VAL A 113 -0.23 7.17 1.77
C VAL A 113 1.25 7.01 1.40
N SER A 114 1.83 7.99 0.72
CA SER A 114 3.26 7.96 0.39
C SER A 114 4.14 8.17 1.63
N ALA A 115 3.72 9.05 2.54
CA ALA A 115 4.39 9.23 3.83
C ALA A 115 4.25 8.00 4.74
N SER A 116 3.11 7.30 4.68
CA SER A 116 2.84 6.13 5.52
C SER A 116 3.79 4.98 5.24
N PHE A 117 4.35 4.90 4.03
CA PHE A 117 5.45 3.99 3.74
C PHE A 117 6.65 4.26 4.64
N VAL A 118 7.12 5.52 4.72
CA VAL A 118 8.25 5.89 5.58
C VAL A 118 7.90 5.66 7.06
N ASP A 119 6.70 6.07 7.48
CA ASP A 119 6.22 5.84 8.85
C ASP A 119 6.23 4.35 9.21
N THR A 120 5.78 3.48 8.31
CA THR A 120 5.78 2.02 8.51
C THR A 120 7.18 1.49 8.76
N ARG A 121 8.17 2.01 8.02
CA ARG A 121 9.55 1.54 8.10
C ARG A 121 10.24 2.04 9.36
N GLU A 122 9.87 3.22 9.83
CA GLU A 122 10.37 3.81 11.08
C GLU A 122 9.72 3.18 12.32
N GLN A 123 8.42 2.89 12.27
CA GLN A 123 7.65 2.36 13.40
C GLN A 123 7.61 0.83 13.44
N GLY A 124 7.97 0.15 12.35
CA GLY A 124 7.95 -1.32 12.26
C GLY A 124 6.55 -1.92 12.13
N HIS A 125 5.50 -1.12 12.01
CA HIS A 125 4.14 -1.57 11.74
C HIS A 125 3.39 -0.57 10.85
N LEU A 126 2.40 -1.06 10.12
CA LEU A 126 1.51 -0.25 9.31
C LEU A 126 0.25 0.04 10.13
N SER A 127 -0.04 1.31 10.39
CA SER A 127 -1.27 1.72 11.08
C SER A 127 -2.39 1.94 10.07
N GLU A 128 -3.56 1.36 10.33
CA GLU A 128 -4.74 1.50 9.47
C GLU A 128 -5.31 2.93 9.48
N HIS A 129 -5.11 3.65 10.59
CA HIS A 129 -5.54 5.04 10.78
C HIS A 129 -4.95 5.96 9.71
N TRP A 130 -3.74 5.69 9.21
CA TRP A 130 -3.09 6.51 8.19
C TRP A 130 -3.87 6.60 6.88
N PHE A 131 -4.72 5.63 6.59
CA PHE A 131 -5.58 5.65 5.39
C PHE A 131 -6.89 6.42 5.61
N GLU A 132 -7.24 6.73 6.86
CA GLU A 132 -8.47 7.43 7.24
C GLU A 132 -8.23 8.92 7.55
N GLU A 133 -6.96 9.31 7.71
CA GLU A 133 -6.58 10.69 7.97
C GLU A 133 -7.15 11.66 6.93
N SER A 134 -7.77 12.72 7.44
CA SER A 134 -8.30 13.82 6.64
C SER A 134 -7.35 15.03 6.69
N PRO A 135 -7.36 15.88 5.65
CA PRO A 135 -6.58 17.11 5.66
C PRO A 135 -7.04 18.01 6.83
N PRO A 136 -6.10 18.67 7.52
CA PRO A 136 -6.42 19.70 8.50
C PRO A 136 -7.32 20.80 7.92
N VAL A 137 -8.10 21.47 8.77
CA VAL A 137 -9.10 22.48 8.33
C VAL A 137 -8.43 23.67 7.65
N GLU A 138 -7.25 24.05 8.14
CA GLU A 138 -6.39 25.11 7.62
C GLU A 138 -5.84 24.82 6.22
N MET A 139 -5.79 23.55 5.81
CA MET A 139 -5.38 23.14 4.46
C MET A 139 -6.55 23.31 3.48
N ALA A 140 -6.93 24.57 3.27
CA ALA A 140 -8.19 24.95 2.62
C ALA A 140 -8.11 25.09 1.10
N ASP A 141 -6.91 25.13 0.51
CA ASP A 141 -6.70 25.32 -0.92
C ASP A 141 -5.66 24.33 -1.51
N GLY A 142 -5.55 24.33 -2.84
CA GLY A 142 -4.65 23.44 -3.55
C GLY A 142 -3.17 23.74 -3.30
N GLU A 143 -2.82 24.99 -2.98
CA GLU A 143 -1.44 25.37 -2.69
C GLU A 143 -1.00 24.79 -1.34
N ALA A 144 -1.84 24.91 -0.31
CA ALA A 144 -1.56 24.31 1.00
C ALA A 144 -1.39 22.79 0.92
N ILE A 145 -2.22 22.10 0.12
CA ILE A 145 -2.06 20.66 -0.14
C ILE A 145 -0.74 20.37 -0.86
N ALA A 146 -0.40 21.17 -1.87
CA ALA A 146 0.83 20.97 -2.63
C ALA A 146 2.10 21.24 -1.82
N GLN A 147 2.06 22.18 -0.88
CA GLN A 147 3.14 22.46 0.08
C GLN A 147 3.32 21.30 1.06
N HIS A 148 2.23 20.74 1.58
CA HIS A 148 2.30 19.49 2.35
C HIS A 148 2.92 18.36 1.53
N GLY A 149 2.51 18.24 0.26
CA GLY A 149 3.09 17.29 -0.68
C GLY A 149 4.60 17.47 -0.87
N GLU A 150 5.10 18.71 -0.86
CA GLU A 150 6.53 19.00 -0.96
C GLU A 150 7.30 18.52 0.27
N THR A 151 6.73 18.70 1.47
CA THR A 151 7.30 18.17 2.71
C THR A 151 7.37 16.64 2.67
N VAL A 152 6.31 15.98 2.19
CA VAL A 152 6.29 14.52 2.03
C VAL A 152 7.33 14.06 1.02
N ARG A 153 7.44 14.71 -0.15
CA ARG A 153 8.43 14.38 -1.18
C ARG A 153 9.85 14.46 -0.64
N ARG A 154 10.19 15.55 0.06
CA ARG A 154 11.51 15.70 0.72
C ARG A 154 11.78 14.59 1.72
N ARG A 155 10.79 14.20 2.53
CA ARG A 155 10.93 13.10 3.50
C ARG A 155 11.16 11.75 2.81
N VAL A 156 10.39 11.44 1.77
CA VAL A 156 10.55 10.21 0.98
C VAL A 156 11.92 10.18 0.29
N ALA A 157 12.34 11.28 -0.31
CA ALA A 157 13.66 11.39 -0.94
C ALA A 157 14.80 11.18 0.09
N ALA A 158 14.71 11.81 1.25
CA ALA A 158 15.68 11.64 2.33
C ALA A 158 15.77 10.17 2.81
N TYR A 159 14.62 9.48 2.92
CA TYR A 159 14.58 8.06 3.29
C TYR A 159 15.39 7.19 2.31
N TRP A 160 15.22 7.42 1.00
CA TRP A 160 15.92 6.67 -0.05
C TRP A 160 17.41 7.04 -0.16
N SER A 161 17.75 8.33 -0.05
CA SER A 161 19.14 8.81 -0.11
C SER A 161 19.98 8.30 1.07
N ALA A 162 19.38 8.13 2.26
CA ALA A 162 20.07 7.58 3.41
C ALA A 162 20.34 6.06 3.32
N ARG A 163 19.74 5.35 2.35
CA ARG A 163 19.81 3.88 2.24
C ARG A 163 20.03 3.43 0.78
N PRO A 164 21.13 3.82 0.12
CA PRO A 164 21.42 3.37 -1.23
C PRO A 164 21.65 1.86 -1.24
N GLY A 165 20.78 1.13 -1.95
CA GLY A 165 20.97 -0.31 -2.21
C GLY A 165 20.57 -1.25 -1.07
N THR A 166 19.93 -0.79 0.01
CA THR A 166 19.28 -1.72 0.94
C THR A 166 17.95 -2.17 0.32
N PRO A 167 17.82 -3.42 -0.18
CA PRO A 167 16.51 -3.92 -0.56
C PRO A 167 15.62 -3.82 0.67
N PRO A 168 14.33 -3.50 0.51
CA PRO A 168 13.47 -3.41 1.68
C PRO A 168 13.53 -4.73 2.44
N SER A 169 14.16 -4.73 3.63
CA SER A 169 14.15 -5.87 4.55
C SER A 169 12.72 -6.35 4.70
N THR A 170 12.57 -7.68 4.77
CA THR A 170 11.37 -8.51 4.69
C THR A 170 10.22 -8.09 5.62
N CYS A 171 9.69 -6.87 5.49
CA CYS A 171 8.30 -6.57 5.77
C CYS A 171 7.55 -7.23 4.62
N ALA A 172 7.17 -8.48 4.84
CA ALA A 172 6.66 -9.41 3.86
C ALA A 172 5.66 -8.76 2.89
N ARG A 173 6.04 -8.73 1.60
CA ARG A 173 5.23 -9.08 0.40
C ARG A 173 3.76 -8.61 0.34
N SER A 174 3.41 -7.53 1.01
CA SER A 174 2.01 -7.14 1.12
C SER A 174 1.82 -5.65 1.23
N THR A 175 0.93 -5.14 0.39
CA THR A 175 0.40 -3.80 0.53
C THR A 175 -0.69 -3.80 1.61
N GLY A 176 -0.66 -2.80 2.47
CA GLY A 176 -1.83 -2.25 3.16
C GLY A 176 -2.35 -2.99 4.40
N SER A 177 -2.47 -4.32 4.38
CA SER A 177 -3.22 -5.01 5.45
C SER A 177 -2.63 -6.36 5.88
N SER A 178 -1.77 -7.00 5.08
CA SER A 178 -1.07 -8.20 5.53
C SER A 178 0.05 -7.91 6.53
N ILE A 179 0.49 -6.65 6.68
CA ILE A 179 1.49 -6.29 7.72
C ILE A 179 0.94 -6.57 9.12
N ALA A 180 -0.33 -6.25 9.40
CA ALA A 180 -0.94 -6.51 10.70
C ALA A 180 -1.09 -8.01 10.99
N TRP A 181 -1.35 -8.81 9.96
CA TRP A 181 -1.50 -10.26 10.08
C TRP A 181 -0.15 -10.99 10.15
N ALA A 182 0.84 -10.58 9.35
CA ALA A 182 2.20 -11.13 9.35
C ALA A 182 2.99 -10.75 10.61
N CYS A 183 2.89 -9.51 11.11
CA CYS A 183 3.56 -9.08 12.35
C CYS A 183 2.98 -9.74 13.61
N ARG A 184 1.75 -10.26 13.57
CA ARG A 184 1.15 -10.99 14.71
C ARG A 184 1.78 -12.37 14.92
N ARG A 185 2.34 -13.00 13.89
CA ARG A 185 3.04 -14.29 13.98
C ARG A 185 4.53 -14.19 14.33
N SER A 186 5.19 -13.07 14.05
CA SER A 186 6.64 -12.88 14.29
C SER A 186 7.01 -12.47 15.72
N ARG A 187 6.06 -12.49 16.67
CA ARG A 187 6.29 -12.21 18.10
C ARG A 187 6.94 -13.40 18.85
N LEU A 188 7.76 -14.18 18.15
CA LEU A 188 8.51 -15.35 18.63
C LEU A 188 9.87 -15.45 17.92
N TRP A 189 10.74 -14.43 18.02
CA TRP A 189 12.19 -14.67 17.98
C TRP A 189 12.97 -13.48 18.56
N PRO A 190 14.07 -13.70 19.32
CA PRO A 190 14.81 -12.64 19.97
C PRO A 190 15.65 -11.85 18.95
N THR A 191 15.77 -10.54 19.21
CA THR A 191 16.71 -9.64 18.56
C THR A 191 18.16 -10.07 18.80
N PRO A 192 18.99 -10.26 17.77
CA PRO A 192 20.44 -10.31 17.98
C PRO A 192 20.98 -8.89 18.10
N SER A 193 21.60 -8.64 19.24
CA SER A 193 22.44 -7.48 19.54
C SER A 193 23.62 -7.35 18.57
N SER A 194 24.01 -6.10 18.35
CA SER A 194 25.20 -5.60 17.67
C SER A 194 26.46 -6.49 17.73
N THR A 195 27.07 -6.77 16.58
CA THR A 195 28.50 -6.53 16.21
C THR A 195 28.89 -7.42 15.01
N GLY A 196 29.56 -6.82 14.01
CA GLY A 196 30.32 -7.55 12.97
C GLY A 196 29.74 -7.59 11.55
N SER A 197 30.32 -6.80 10.64
CA SER A 197 30.32 -7.05 9.18
C SER A 197 31.59 -7.84 8.79
N PRO A 198 31.76 -8.35 7.56
CA PRO A 198 30.90 -9.28 6.82
C PRO A 198 31.69 -10.47 6.20
N CYS A 199 30.96 -11.53 5.84
CA CYS A 199 31.21 -12.51 4.77
C CYS A 199 32.64 -13.03 4.48
N ARG A 200 32.84 -14.35 4.65
CA ARG A 200 33.75 -15.15 3.80
C ARG A 200 33.02 -16.38 3.25
N SER A 201 33.32 -16.66 1.99
CA SER A 201 32.64 -17.53 1.03
C SER A 201 33.03 -19.02 1.06
N LYS A 202 32.07 -19.86 0.63
CA LYS A 202 32.19 -21.12 -0.15
C LYS A 202 32.96 -22.31 0.45
N SER A 203 32.26 -23.43 0.66
CA SER A 203 32.37 -24.64 -0.20
C SER A 203 31.67 -25.86 0.44
N GLY A 204 31.00 -26.69 -0.38
CA GLY A 204 30.93 -28.15 -0.14
C GLY A 204 29.55 -28.80 0.10
N ARG A 205 29.09 -29.51 -0.94
CA ARG A 205 28.31 -30.79 -0.96
C ARG A 205 26.78 -30.80 -0.68
N GLU A 206 26.05 -31.15 -1.74
CA GLU A 206 24.81 -31.97 -1.80
C GLU A 206 24.94 -33.35 -1.11
N PRO A 207 23.89 -34.22 -1.06
CA PRO A 207 22.46 -34.05 -0.75
C PRO A 207 21.90 -35.18 0.18
N ALA A 208 20.63 -35.08 0.64
CA ALA A 208 19.75 -36.21 1.06
C ALA A 208 18.32 -35.63 1.23
N VAL A 209 17.28 -35.99 0.46
CA VAL A 209 16.47 -37.24 0.44
C VAL A 209 15.91 -37.61 1.82
N PHE A 210 14.66 -37.23 2.10
CA PHE A 210 13.44 -38.05 1.92
C PHE A 210 12.24 -37.14 1.61
#